data_AF-A0A645IAB6-F1
#
_entry.id   AF-A0A645IAB6-F1
#
_cell.length_a   1.000
_cell.length_b   1.000
_cell.length_c   1.000
_cell.angle_alpha   90.00
_cell.angle_beta   90.00
_cell.angle_gamma   90.00
#
_symmetry.space_group_name_H-M   'P 1'
#
loop_
_entity.id
_entity.type
_entity.pdbx_description
1 polymer ?
#
loop_
_entity_poly.entity_id
_entity_poly.type
_entity_poly.pdbx_seq_one_letter_code
_entity_poly.pdbx_strand_id
1 'polypeptide(L)'
;MTDGERIAGATTAWLTLTNLQWADAGNYCLVVSNAYGARTSVVATLTVNKVAPTLSVDSVSGESIWFKVTGGTNAQYEVQTATNLPSAGEWQPVTTLTLTNGWGRFDWTNSGDACRFFRAK
;
A
#
# COMPACT_ATOMS: atom_id res chain seq x y z
N MET A 1 20.81 12.36 1.59
CA MET A 1 20.20 11.10 2.06
C MET A 1 21.20 10.46 3.00
N THR A 2 20.79 10.07 4.19
CA THR A 2 21.63 9.35 5.16
C THR A 2 21.15 7.91 5.22
N ASP A 3 22.06 6.99 5.52
CA ASP A 3 21.69 5.58 5.73
C ASP A 3 20.72 5.45 6.92
N GLY A 4 19.80 4.50 6.81
CA GLY A 4 18.78 4.20 7.81
C GLY A 4 18.13 2.83 7.53
N GLU A 5 17.12 2.46 8.32
CA GLU A 5 16.50 1.13 8.25
C GLU A 5 15.97 0.74 6.85
N ARG A 6 15.52 1.73 6.07
CA ARG A 6 14.94 1.57 4.73
C ARG A 6 15.88 1.96 3.58
N ILE A 7 17.02 2.58 3.89
CA ILE A 7 17.94 3.19 2.92
C ILE A 7 19.35 2.76 3.27
N ALA A 8 20.00 2.00 2.40
CA ALA A 8 21.37 1.56 2.59
C ALA A 8 22.27 2.01 1.43
N GLY A 9 23.48 2.44 1.77
CA GLY A 9 24.52 2.79 0.79
C GLY A 9 24.34 4.18 0.17
N ALA A 10 23.68 5.12 0.84
CA ALA A 10 23.45 6.48 0.36
C ALA A 10 24.74 7.27 0.06
N THR A 11 25.88 6.86 0.64
CA THR A 11 27.22 7.42 0.36
C THR A 11 28.11 6.47 -0.45
N THR A 12 27.56 5.39 -0.96
CA THR A 12 28.29 4.39 -1.76
C THR A 12 27.87 4.47 -3.23
N ALA A 13 28.48 3.64 -4.08
CA ALA A 13 28.08 3.52 -5.47
C ALA A 13 26.70 2.85 -5.65
N TRP A 14 26.15 2.24 -4.59
CA TRP A 14 24.91 1.47 -4.63
C TRP A 14 23.89 2.00 -3.62
N LEU A 15 22.73 2.44 -4.09
CA LEU A 15 21.61 2.80 -3.23
C LEU A 15 20.60 1.65 -3.19
N THR A 16 20.42 1.04 -2.02
CA THR A 16 19.39 0.02 -1.80
C THR A 16 18.22 0.64 -1.04
N LEU A 17 17.03 0.59 -1.64
CA LEU A 17 15.78 1.00 -1.00
C LEU A 17 14.95 -0.25 -0.69
N THR A 18 14.65 -0.48 0.58
CA THR A 18 13.78 -1.58 1.03
C THR A 18 12.43 -1.03 1.47
N ASN A 19 11.38 -1.86 1.35
CA ASN A 19 10.01 -1.46 1.72
C ASN A 19 9.55 -0.16 1.02
N LEU A 20 9.73 -0.06 -0.30
CA LEU A 20 9.39 1.14 -1.09
C LEU A 20 7.96 1.63 -0.79
N GLN A 21 7.86 2.94 -0.53
CA GLN A 21 6.61 3.65 -0.30
C GLN A 21 6.38 4.67 -1.40
N TRP A 22 5.15 5.14 -1.45
CA TRP A 22 4.67 6.19 -2.36
C TRP A 22 5.55 7.44 -2.34
N ALA A 23 5.94 7.85 -1.14
CA ALA A 23 6.78 9.02 -0.90
C ALA A 23 8.22 8.84 -1.37
N ASP A 24 8.65 7.61 -1.68
CA ASP A 24 9.99 7.32 -2.22
C ASP A 24 10.05 7.53 -3.75
N ALA A 25 8.92 7.76 -4.43
CA ALA A 25 8.94 8.08 -5.85
C ALA A 25 9.61 9.45 -6.08
N GLY A 26 10.52 9.52 -7.06
CA GLY A 26 11.26 10.76 -7.32
C GLY A 26 12.52 10.57 -8.17
N ASN A 27 13.29 11.65 -8.27
CA ASN A 27 14.54 11.68 -9.01
C ASN A 27 15.73 11.43 -8.08
N TYR A 28 16.57 10.49 -8.47
CA TYR A 28 17.78 10.08 -7.75
C TYR A 28 19.01 10.36 -8.61
N CYS A 29 20.06 10.90 -8.00
CA CYS A 29 21.37 11.06 -8.64
C CYS A 29 22.49 10.81 -7.64
N LEU A 30 23.62 10.33 -8.13
CA LEU A 30 24.84 10.20 -7.35
C LEU A 30 25.69 11.46 -7.57
N VAL A 31 26.19 12.05 -6.48
CA VAL A 31 27.17 13.13 -6.54
C VAL A 31 28.48 12.62 -5.97
N VAL A 32 29.54 12.64 -6.77
CA VAL A 32 30.89 12.28 -6.35
C VAL A 32 31.70 13.56 -6.21
N SER A 33 32.26 13.80 -5.02
CA SER A 33 33.07 14.99 -4.73
C SER A 33 34.47 14.61 -4.27
N ASN A 34 35.47 15.40 -4.68
CA ASN A 34 36.84 15.35 -4.18
C ASN A 34 37.34 16.78 -3.89
N ALA A 35 38.61 16.92 -3.48
CA ALA A 35 39.21 18.23 -3.15
C ALA A 35 39.25 19.22 -4.33
N TYR A 36 39.07 18.75 -5.57
CA TYR A 36 39.16 19.55 -6.79
C TYR A 36 37.78 19.86 -7.40
N GLY A 37 36.68 19.31 -6.86
CA GLY A 37 35.32 19.59 -7.31
C GLY A 37 34.35 18.43 -7.13
N ALA A 38 33.19 18.52 -7.78
CA ALA A 38 32.15 17.49 -7.77
C ALA A 38 31.62 17.18 -9.17
N ARG A 39 31.22 15.93 -9.39
CA ARG A 39 30.48 15.49 -10.58
C ARG A 39 29.19 14.79 -10.16
N THR A 40 28.11 15.15 -10.84
CA THR A 40 26.79 14.54 -10.68
C THR A 40 26.54 13.54 -11.80
N SER A 41 25.97 12.38 -11.47
CA SER A 41 25.54 11.39 -12.45
C SER A 41 24.34 11.87 -13.26
N VAL A 42 23.95 11.09 -14.27
CA VAL A 42 22.63 11.23 -14.89
C VAL A 42 21.55 10.95 -13.85
N VAL A 43 20.40 11.61 -13.98
CA VAL A 43 19.24 11.42 -13.10
C VAL A 43 18.52 10.11 -13.44
N ALA A 44 18.27 9.29 -12.43
CA ALA A 44 17.38 8.13 -12.50
C ALA A 44 16.03 8.48 -11.87
N THR A 45 14.93 8.20 -12.57
CA THR A 45 13.57 8.45 -12.06
C THR A 45 12.96 7.16 -11.51
N LEU A 46 12.64 7.14 -10.23
CA LEU A 46 11.93 6.05 -9.56
C LEU A 46 10.43 6.33 -9.57
N THR A 47 9.67 5.43 -10.20
CA THR A 47 8.20 5.45 -10.17
C THR A 47 7.68 4.32 -9.30
N VAL A 48 6.79 4.65 -8.35
CA VAL A 48 6.10 3.67 -7.49
C VAL A 48 4.61 3.68 -7.88
N ASN A 49 4.10 2.55 -8.38
CA ASN A 49 2.77 2.47 -9.00
C ASN A 49 1.62 2.24 -8.00
N LYS A 50 0.45 2.84 -8.27
CA LYS A 50 -0.79 2.58 -7.49
C LYS A 50 -1.47 1.37 -8.04
N VAL A 51 -1.50 0.33 -7.25
CA VAL A 51 -2.44 -0.76 -7.46
C VAL A 51 -3.71 -0.38 -6.69
N ALA A 52 -4.78 -0.10 -7.44
CA ALA A 52 -6.10 0.07 -6.85
C ALA A 52 -6.47 -1.22 -6.10
N PRO A 53 -7.03 -1.13 -4.88
CA PRO A 53 -7.39 -2.33 -4.17
C PRO A 53 -8.52 -3.07 -4.88
N THR A 54 -8.47 -4.40 -4.85
CA THR A 54 -9.63 -5.22 -5.20
C THR A 54 -10.17 -5.89 -3.95
N LEU A 55 -11.48 -6.03 -3.88
CA LEU A 55 -12.18 -6.73 -2.82
C LEU A 55 -12.98 -7.86 -3.45
N SER A 56 -12.75 -9.09 -2.99
CA SER A 56 -13.47 -10.27 -3.46
C SER A 56 -13.84 -11.17 -2.28
N VAL A 57 -14.83 -12.04 -2.49
CA VAL A 57 -15.10 -13.14 -1.56
C VAL A 57 -14.01 -14.20 -1.74
N ASP A 58 -13.41 -14.64 -0.63
CA ASP A 58 -12.40 -15.70 -0.57
C ASP A 58 -13.06 -17.05 -0.26
N SER A 59 -13.87 -17.09 0.81
CA SER A 59 -14.63 -18.29 1.18
C SER A 59 -15.83 -17.94 2.07
N VAL A 60 -16.75 -18.89 2.22
CA VAL A 60 -17.93 -18.77 3.09
C VAL A 60 -17.99 -20.02 3.98
N SER A 61 -18.22 -19.84 5.28
CA SER A 61 -18.36 -20.94 6.25
C SER A 61 -19.42 -20.60 7.29
N GLY A 62 -20.56 -21.29 7.25
CA GLY A 62 -21.71 -20.97 8.10
C GLY A 62 -22.22 -19.56 7.82
N GLU A 63 -22.31 -18.74 8.87
CA GLU A 63 -22.75 -17.34 8.80
C GLU A 63 -21.60 -16.34 8.54
N SER A 64 -20.36 -16.83 8.44
CA SER A 64 -19.17 -16.01 8.22
C SER A 64 -18.72 -16.03 6.77
N ILE A 65 -18.44 -14.85 6.22
CA ILE A 65 -17.85 -14.65 4.91
C ILE A 65 -16.42 -14.14 5.12
N TRP A 66 -15.48 -14.74 4.42
CA TRP A 66 -14.11 -14.29 4.36
C TRP A 66 -13.89 -13.49 3.10
N PHE A 67 -13.43 -12.26 3.26
CA PHE A 67 -13.11 -11.37 2.16
C PHE A 67 -11.61 -11.30 1.96
N LYS A 68 -11.19 -11.29 0.71
CA LYS A 68 -9.81 -11.04 0.30
C LYS A 68 -9.70 -9.62 -0.25
N VAL A 69 -8.73 -8.89 0.28
CA VAL A 69 -8.29 -7.60 -0.25
C VAL A 69 -6.94 -7.82 -0.93
N THR A 70 -6.79 -7.37 -2.16
CA THR A 70 -5.47 -7.30 -2.83
C THR A 70 -5.12 -5.85 -3.14
N GLY A 71 -3.83 -5.55 -3.19
CA GLY A 71 -3.35 -4.19 -3.41
C GLY A 71 -1.82 -4.13 -3.43
N GLY A 72 -1.29 -2.90 -3.39
CA GLY A 72 0.13 -2.65 -3.19
C GLY A 72 0.62 -3.20 -1.85
N THR A 73 1.86 -3.68 -1.85
CA THR A 73 2.54 -4.10 -0.63
C THR A 73 2.85 -2.91 0.27
N ASN A 74 2.86 -3.15 1.58
CA ASN A 74 3.10 -2.19 2.65
C ASN A 74 2.24 -0.93 2.58
N ALA A 75 1.04 -1.05 1.98
CA ALA A 75 -0.01 -0.05 1.99
C ALA A 75 -1.13 -0.46 2.96
N GLN A 76 -1.78 0.55 3.53
CA GLN A 76 -2.96 0.37 4.38
C GLN A 76 -4.22 0.53 3.54
N TYR A 77 -5.17 -0.39 3.73
CA TYR A 77 -6.47 -0.37 3.08
C TYR A 77 -7.56 -0.39 4.13
N GLU A 78 -8.44 0.62 4.08
CA GLU A 78 -9.62 0.66 4.92
C GLU A 78 -10.78 -0.02 4.21
N VAL A 79 -11.33 -1.06 4.83
CA VAL A 79 -12.55 -1.70 4.36
C VAL A 79 -13.73 -1.04 5.03
N GLN A 80 -14.74 -0.71 4.23
CA GLN A 80 -15.96 -0.06 4.69
C GLN A 80 -17.20 -0.83 4.25
N THR A 81 -18.29 -0.67 4.98
CA THR A 81 -19.60 -1.26 4.68
C THR A 81 -20.73 -0.23 4.70
N ALA A 82 -21.81 -0.50 3.95
CA ALA A 82 -23.04 0.28 3.95
C ALA A 82 -24.26 -0.65 3.78
N THR A 83 -25.40 -0.27 4.34
CA THR A 83 -26.68 -1.04 4.24
C THR A 83 -27.47 -0.73 2.97
N ASN A 84 -27.18 0.40 2.33
CA ASN A 84 -27.66 0.79 1.00
C ASN A 84 -26.44 1.13 0.11
N LEU A 85 -26.65 1.43 -1.17
CA LEU A 85 -25.60 1.98 -2.04
C LEU A 85 -25.75 3.51 -2.03
N PRO A 86 -25.15 4.25 -1.08
CA PRO A 86 -25.49 5.65 -0.87
C PRO A 86 -24.73 6.52 -1.88
N SER A 87 -25.35 7.63 -2.30
CA SER A 87 -24.57 8.79 -2.75
C SER A 87 -23.63 9.19 -1.60
N ALA A 88 -22.32 9.22 -1.86
CA ALA A 88 -21.22 9.30 -0.89
C ALA A 88 -21.58 9.85 0.50
N GLY A 89 -21.56 9.01 1.55
CA GLY A 89 -21.69 9.51 2.92
C GLY A 89 -21.90 8.48 4.03
N GLU A 90 -22.56 7.34 3.75
CA GLU A 90 -22.99 6.42 4.83
C GLU A 90 -22.07 5.21 5.05
N TRP A 91 -20.87 5.22 4.47
CA TRP A 91 -19.91 4.12 4.62
C TRP A 91 -19.27 4.11 6.01
N GLN A 92 -19.47 3.03 6.75
CA GLN A 92 -18.88 2.80 8.06
C GLN A 92 -17.61 1.93 7.95
N PRO A 93 -16.53 2.23 8.71
CA PRO A 93 -15.34 1.40 8.71
C PRO A 93 -15.63 0.03 9.32
N VAL A 94 -15.08 -1.02 8.71
CA VAL A 94 -15.11 -2.41 9.21
C VAL A 94 -13.77 -2.77 9.82
N THR A 95 -12.69 -2.56 9.06
CA THR A 95 -11.33 -2.91 9.47
C THR A 95 -10.29 -2.16 8.64
N THR A 96 -9.04 -2.13 9.10
CA THR A 96 -7.88 -1.64 8.35
C THR A 96 -6.86 -2.75 8.20
N LEU A 97 -6.43 -3.02 6.96
CA LEU A 97 -5.46 -4.06 6.63
C LEU A 97 -4.16 -3.43 6.12
N THR A 98 -3.03 -3.85 6.68
CA THR A 98 -1.70 -3.56 6.11
C THR A 98 -1.26 -4.77 5.29
N LEU A 99 -1.14 -4.64 3.97
CA LEU A 99 -0.82 -5.78 3.10
C LEU A 99 0.70 -5.97 3.00
N THR A 100 1.29 -6.94 3.69
CA THR A 100 2.75 -7.15 3.63
C THR A 100 3.21 -7.91 2.39
N ASN A 101 2.33 -8.68 1.76
CA ASN A 101 2.60 -9.52 0.59
C ASN A 101 1.59 -9.31 -0.55
N GLY A 102 0.95 -8.14 -0.59
CA GLY A 102 0.04 -7.73 -1.67
C GLY A 102 -1.39 -8.26 -1.51
N TRP A 103 -1.69 -8.99 -0.44
CA TRP A 103 -3.04 -9.36 -0.08
C TRP A 103 -3.24 -9.47 1.43
N GLY A 104 -4.51 -9.45 1.86
CA GLY A 104 -4.95 -9.62 3.24
C GLY A 104 -6.37 -10.13 3.28
N ARG A 105 -6.81 -10.58 4.46
CA ARG A 105 -8.15 -11.15 4.65
C ARG A 105 -8.77 -10.66 5.95
N PHE A 106 -10.09 -10.53 5.94
CA PHE A 106 -10.90 -10.29 7.13
C PHE A 106 -12.19 -11.11 7.06
N ASP A 107 -12.72 -11.49 8.22
CA ASP A 107 -14.04 -12.11 8.36
C ASP A 107 -15.13 -11.06 8.55
N TRP A 108 -16.31 -11.40 8.05
CA TRP A 108 -17.55 -10.73 8.37
C TRP A 108 -18.62 -11.76 8.67
N THR A 109 -19.16 -11.74 9.87
CA THR A 109 -20.32 -12.57 10.24
C THR A 109 -21.59 -11.76 10.07
N ASN A 110 -22.58 -12.31 9.38
CA ASN A 110 -23.82 -11.60 9.13
C ASN A 110 -24.53 -11.28 10.46
N SER A 111 -24.81 -10.01 10.72
CA SER A 111 -25.46 -9.52 11.95
C SER A 111 -26.99 -9.46 11.85
N GLY A 112 -27.59 -10.02 10.80
CA GLY A 112 -29.05 -10.10 10.61
C GLY A 112 -29.62 -9.10 9.60
N ASP A 113 -28.78 -8.26 8.97
CA ASP A 113 -29.20 -7.38 7.88
C ASP A 113 -29.23 -8.13 6.54
N ALA A 114 -30.30 -7.95 5.78
CA ALA A 114 -30.56 -8.74 4.57
C ALA A 114 -29.59 -8.48 3.41
N CYS A 115 -28.95 -7.31 3.33
CA CYS A 115 -27.99 -6.93 2.29
C CYS A 115 -26.99 -5.88 2.80
N ARG A 116 -25.69 -6.03 2.45
CA ARG A 116 -24.66 -5.01 2.70
C ARG A 116 -23.72 -4.89 1.50
N PHE A 117 -23.25 -3.66 1.29
CA PHE A 117 -22.22 -3.34 0.30
C PHE A 117 -20.86 -3.22 1.00
N PHE A 118 -19.80 -3.52 0.27
CA PHE A 118 -18.43 -3.44 0.77
C PHE A 118 -17.52 -2.73 -0.24
N ARG A 119 -16.53 -1.99 0.25
CA ARG A 119 -15.46 -1.41 -0.57
C ARG A 119 -14.14 -1.38 0.20
N ALA A 120 -13.03 -1.40 -0.53
CA ALA A 120 -11.70 -1.12 -0.02
C ALA A 120 -11.17 0.16 -0.69
N LYS A 121 -10.41 0.99 0.04
CA LYS A 121 -9.78 2.21 -0.50
C LYS A 121 -8.38 2.41 0.07
#